data_AF-A0A7T5EUH9-F1
#
_entry.id   AF-A0A7T5EUH9-F1
#
_cell.length_a   1.000
_cell.length_b   1.000
_cell.length_c   1.000
_cell.angle_alpha   90.00
_cell.angle_beta   90.00
_cell.angle_gamma   90.00
#
_symmetry.space_group_name_H-M   'P 1'
#
loop_
_entity.id
_entity.type
_entity.pdbx_description
1 polymer ?
#
loop_
_entity_poly.entity_id
_entity_poly.type
_entity_poly.pdbx_seq_one_letter_code
_entity_poly.pdbx_strand_id
1 'polypeptide(L)' 'MDVVPEVGDQIITAFGIGGRDVANRKRIDQVQFGDFIGEGFQVDFGRLDVDLDGLIGLDLLIAGNFIINLAKMEIYQDV' A
#
# COMPACT_ATOMS: atom_id res chain seq x y z
N MET A 1 -3.73 -13.79 -8.25
CA MET A 1 -3.42 -12.35 -8.33
C MET A 1 -2.91 -12.12 -9.74
N ASP A 2 -3.67 -11.41 -10.57
CA ASP A 2 -3.47 -11.35 -12.04
C ASP A 2 -2.60 -10.16 -12.49
N VAL A 3 -1.83 -9.58 -11.57
CA VAL A 3 -0.90 -8.49 -11.89
C VAL A 3 0.45 -9.11 -12.23
N VAL A 4 0.77 -9.14 -13.52
CA VAL A 4 2.03 -9.67 -14.04
C VAL A 4 3.03 -8.54 -14.29
N PRO A 5 4.34 -8.81 -14.16
CA PRO A 5 5.36 -7.86 -14.55
C PRO A 5 5.34 -7.53 -16.04
N GLU A 6 5.44 -6.25 -16.35
CA GLU A 6 5.51 -5.68 -17.69
C GLU A 6 6.87 -4.99 -17.92
N VAL A 7 7.25 -4.84 -19.19
CA VAL A 7 8.50 -4.17 -19.54
C VAL A 7 8.43 -2.70 -19.11
N GLY A 8 9.36 -2.30 -18.26
CA GLY A 8 9.42 -0.95 -17.70
C GLY A 8 8.90 -0.84 -16.27
N ASP A 9 8.28 -1.89 -15.72
CA ASP A 9 7.92 -1.92 -14.30
C ASP A 9 9.18 -1.87 -13.42
N GLN A 10 9.04 -1.24 -12.26
CA GLN A 10 10.07 -1.26 -11.24
C GLN A 10 9.93 -2.54 -10.41
N ILE A 11 11.04 -3.27 -10.23
CA ILE A 11 11.10 -4.37 -9.27
C ILE A 11 11.68 -3.82 -7.97
N ILE A 12 10.90 -3.92 -6.90
CA ILE A 12 11.27 -3.43 -5.58
C ILE A 12 11.66 -4.60 -4.69
N THR A 13 12.70 -4.39 -3.89
CA THR A 13 13.07 -5.27 -2.80
C THR A 13 12.76 -4.58 -1.48
N ALA A 14 11.90 -5.19 -0.67
CA ALA A 14 11.57 -4.74 0.67
C ALA A 14 12.27 -5.61 1.72
N PHE A 15 12.50 -5.05 2.90
CA PHE A 15 13.11 -5.73 4.04
C PHE A 15 12.25 -5.54 5.28
N GLY A 16 11.97 -6.62 5.99
CA GLY A 16 11.14 -6.59 7.19
C GLY A 16 11.34 -7.79 8.10
N ILE A 17 10.38 -8.00 9.00
CA ILE A 17 10.34 -9.20 9.84
C ILE A 17 10.04 -10.40 8.93
N GLY A 18 11.00 -11.30 8.77
CA GLY A 18 10.91 -12.41 7.80
C GLY A 18 11.97 -12.34 6.69
N GLY A 19 12.68 -11.21 6.55
CA GLY A 19 13.80 -11.07 5.63
C GLY A 19 13.46 -10.21 4.42
N ARG A 20 13.73 -10.74 3.23
CA ARG A 20 13.69 -10.03 1.95
C ARG A 20 12.47 -10.45 1.14
N ASP A 21 11.66 -9.47 0.74
CA ASP A 21 10.55 -9.67 -0.19
C ASP A 21 10.80 -8.94 -1.51
N VAL A 22 10.28 -9.50 -2.61
CA VAL A 22 10.37 -8.91 -3.95
C VAL A 22 8.95 -8.66 -4.47
N ALA A 23 8.73 -7.45 -4.94
CA ALA A 23 7.44 -7.02 -5.47
C ALA A 23 7.61 -6.30 -6.81
N ASN A 24 6.56 -6.38 -7.64
CA ASN A 24 6.41 -5.59 -8.84
C ASN A 24 5.68 -4.29 -8.47
N ARG A 25 6.31 -3.14 -8.73
CA ARG A 25 5.73 -1.82 -8.46
C ARG A 25 5.02 -1.29 -9.70
N LYS A 26 3.76 -0.90 -9.53
CA LYS A 26 2.96 -0.21 -10.54
C LYS A 26 2.45 1.13 -10.05
N ARG A 27 2.39 2.09 -10.98
CA ARG A 27 1.64 3.33 -10.76
C ARG A 27 0.16 3.04 -10.98
N ILE A 28 -0.65 3.25 -9.95
CA ILE A 28 -2.10 3.12 -10.01
C ILE A 28 -2.70 4.50 -10.24
N ASP A 29 -3.66 4.58 -11.16
CA ASP A 29 -4.27 5.85 -11.54
C ASP A 29 -5.05 6.48 -10.39
N GLN A 30 -5.77 5.67 -9.62
CA GLN A 30 -6.57 6.12 -8.48
C GLN A 30 -6.57 5.08 -7.35
N VAL A 31 -6.43 5.56 -6.13
CA VAL A 31 -6.68 4.80 -4.90
C VAL A 31 -7.78 5.52 -4.13
N GLN A 32 -8.76 4.75 -3.68
CA GLN A 32 -9.77 5.22 -2.74
C GLN A 32 -9.59 4.51 -1.40
N PHE A 33 -9.54 5.28 -0.32
CA PHE A 33 -9.50 4.75 1.05
C PHE A 33 -10.43 5.57 1.93
N GLY A 34 -11.55 4.98 2.35
CA GLY A 34 -12.65 5.75 2.93
C GLY A 34 -13.17 6.81 1.95
N ASP A 35 -13.22 8.07 2.41
CA ASP A 35 -13.63 9.22 1.61
C ASP A 35 -12.45 9.91 0.89
N PHE A 36 -11.21 9.48 1.17
CA PHE A 36 -10.03 9.97 0.46
C PHE A 36 -9.93 9.33 -0.92
N ILE A 37 -9.78 10.19 -1.93
CA ILE A 37 -9.44 9.79 -3.31
C ILE A 37 -8.10 10.45 -3.63
N GLY A 38 -7.13 9.64 -4.04
CA GLY A 38 -5.83 10.12 -4.47
C GLY A 38 -5.37 9.44 -5.75
N GLU A 39 -4.49 10.10 -6.49
CA GLU A 39 -4.08 9.69 -7.83
C GLU A 39 -2.58 9.43 -7.92
N GLY A 40 -2.18 8.51 -8.81
CA GLY A 40 -0.78 8.28 -9.16
C GLY A 40 0.06 7.62 -8.06
N PHE A 41 -0.56 6.87 -7.15
CA PHE A 41 0.14 6.12 -6.11
C PHE A 41 1.00 4.99 -6.69
N GLN A 42 2.12 4.70 -6.03
CA GLN A 42 2.94 3.54 -6.34
C GLN A 42 2.50 2.39 -5.44
N VAL A 43 2.09 1.26 -6.03
CA VAL A 43 1.62 0.08 -5.30
C VAL A 43 2.52 -1.11 -5.64
N ASP A 44 2.94 -1.81 -4.60
CA ASP A 44 3.82 -2.97 -4.69
C ASP A 44 2.99 -4.27 -4.66
N PHE A 45 3.00 -4.99 -5.77
CA PHE A 45 2.37 -6.29 -5.93
C PHE A 45 3.41 -7.39 -5.72
N GLY A 46 3.37 -8.00 -4.54
CA GLY A 46 4.23 -9.10 -4.14
C GLY A 46 3.46 -10.15 -3.36
N ARG A 47 4.12 -11.27 -3.08
CA ARG A 47 3.56 -12.27 -2.18
C ARG A 47 3.76 -11.79 -0.74
N LEU A 48 2.70 -11.84 0.05
CA LEU A 48 2.78 -11.68 1.50
C LEU A 48 2.75 -13.07 2.12
N ASP A 49 3.82 -13.45 2.83
CA ASP A 49 3.91 -14.74 3.53
C ASP A 49 3.26 -14.69 4.93
N VAL A 50 2.20 -13.90 5.05
CA VAL A 50 1.41 -13.67 6.26
C VAL A 50 -0.08 -13.64 5.89
N ASP A 51 -0.95 -13.96 6.85
CA ASP A 51 -2.41 -13.96 6.66
C ASP A 51 -2.97 -12.53 6.70
N LEU A 52 -2.56 -11.71 5.71
CA LEU A 52 -3.00 -10.34 5.50
C LEU A 52 -3.32 -10.14 4.01
N ASP A 53 -4.41 -9.43 3.73
CA ASP A 53 -4.81 -9.12 2.34
C ASP A 53 -3.94 -8.04 1.68
N GLY A 54 -3.24 -7.24 2.48
CA GLY A 54 -2.43 -6.15 2.00
C GLY A 54 -1.84 -5.31 3.14
N LEU A 55 -0.94 -4.40 2.78
CA LEU A 55 -0.35 -3.43 3.69
C LEU A 55 -0.74 -2.03 3.24
N ILE A 56 -1.26 -1.23 4.17
CA ILE A 56 -1.53 0.19 3.93
C ILE A 56 -0.25 0.97 4.25
N GLY A 57 0.30 1.61 3.22
CA GLY A 57 1.49 2.45 3.33
C GLY A 57 1.22 3.77 4.07
N LEU A 58 2.25 4.29 4.72
CA LEU A 58 2.19 5.60 5.38
C LEU A 58 2.03 6.75 4.38
N ASP A 59 2.49 6.58 3.14
CA ASP A 59 2.30 7.54 2.06
C ASP A 59 0.82 7.82 1.77
N LEU A 60 -0.01 6.77 1.70
CA LEU A 60 -1.46 6.90 1.57
C LEU A 60 -2.08 7.59 2.79
N LEU A 61 -1.67 7.17 3.99
CA LEU A 61 -2.20 7.70 5.24
C LEU A 61 -1.85 9.18 5.45
N ILE A 62 -0.63 9.57 5.10
CA ILE A 62 -0.17 10.98 5.13
C ILE A 62 -0.92 11.80 4.08
N ALA A 63 -1.06 11.29 2.85
CA ALA A 63 -1.74 12.02 1.77
C ALA A 63 -3.22 12.31 2.10
N GLY A 64 -3.90 11.39 2.76
CA GLY A 64 -5.29 11.56 3.20
C GLY A 64 -5.48 12.20 4.58
N ASN A 65 -4.40 12.63 5.23
CA ASN A 65 -4.39 13.20 6.59
C ASN A 65 -5.14 12.32 7.61
N PHE A 66 -4.87 11.01 7.58
CA PHE A 66 -5.50 10.03 8.46
C PHE A 66 -4.93 10.06 9.87
N ILE A 67 -5.82 9.92 10.85
CA ILE A 67 -5.51 9.66 12.25
C ILE A 67 -5.68 8.16 12.52
N ILE A 68 -4.64 7.54 13.10
CA ILE A 68 -4.72 6.18 13.63
C ILE A 68 -5.01 6.26 15.13
N ASN A 69 -6.22 5.90 15.52
CA ASN A 69 -6.61 5.81 16.92
C ASN A 69 -6.48 4.37 17.43
N LEU A 70 -5.30 4.05 17.96
CA LEU A 70 -4.98 2.72 18.48
C LEU A 70 -5.79 2.33 19.72
N ALA A 71 -6.26 3.29 20.51
CA ALA A 71 -7.08 2.99 21.69
C ALA A 71 -8.47 2.48 21.31
N LYS A 72 -8.99 2.93 20.15
CA LYS A 72 -10.29 2.51 19.62
C LYS A 72 -10.19 1.49 18.48
N MET A 73 -8.99 1.23 17.98
CA MET A 73 -8.75 0.44 16.77
C MET A 73 -9.46 1.04 15.54
N GLU A 74 -9.40 2.37 15.40
CA GLU A 74 -10.04 3.12 14.32
C GLU A 74 -9.00 3.86 13.47
N ILE A 75 -9.31 4.01 12.17
CA ILE A 75 -8.61 4.90 11.26
C ILE A 75 -9.66 5.83 10.65
N TYR A 76 -9.46 7.14 10.75
CA TYR A 76 -10.38 8.15 10.24
C TYR A 76 -9.63 9.40 9.77
N GLN A 77 -10.28 10.26 9.00
CA GLN A 77 -9.70 11.53 8.56
C GLN A 77 -10.06 12.64 9.56
N ASP A 78 -9.12 13.54 9.80
CA ASP A 78 -9.39 14.79 10.52
C ASP A 78 -10.06 15.77 9.54
N VAL A 79 -11.39 15.91 9.63
CA VAL A 79 -12.22 16.76 8.75
C VAL A 79 -12.79 17.94 9.52
#